data_AF-A0A075GAR8-F1
#
_entry.id   AF-A0A075GAR8-F1
#
_cell.length_a   1.000
_cell.length_b   1.000
_cell.length_c   1.000
_cell.angle_alpha   90.00
_cell.angle_beta   90.00
_cell.angle_gamma   90.00
#
_symmetry.space_group_name_H-M   'P 1'
#
loop_
_entity.id
_entity.type
_entity.pdbx_description
1 polymer ?
#
loop_
_entity_poly.entity_id
_entity_poly.type
_entity_poly.pdbx_seq_one_letter_code
_entity_poly.pdbx_strand_id
1 'polypeptide(L)'
;MMKNNLRIVYPACGRDFWNGGGLGGSLHLIRDAIHGEGSITDEVPTSLDIVYCDIDPNIDLHRVRREVNRLFSLPNRPNHRRERNLLESTTQLHFGPPPTQEGFLFEHPEGEWKRNTWALEMVGQVQDVIIRFRYFSAGYQQVMNYLYSTGWTLGEDDVILLGSNWRYYGEGGQNLHTIFQAPLNKFFNGKTKVITRFTTRRYHQGFWEPEIIH
;
A
#
# COMPACT_ATOMS: atom_id res chain seq x y z
N MET A 1 -19.81 5.04 -20.33
CA MET A 1 -18.63 4.28 -19.88
C MET A 1 -18.89 3.79 -18.47
N MET A 2 -18.78 2.49 -18.21
CA MET A 2 -18.70 2.01 -16.82
C MET A 2 -17.40 2.56 -16.23
N LYS A 3 -17.44 3.10 -15.02
CA LYS A 3 -16.25 3.63 -14.36
C LYS A 3 -15.39 2.45 -13.90
N ASN A 4 -14.22 2.26 -14.50
CA ASN A 4 -13.25 1.28 -14.05
C ASN A 4 -12.44 1.90 -12.89
N ASN A 5 -12.99 1.81 -11.68
CA ASN A 5 -12.37 2.37 -10.48
C ASN A 5 -11.65 1.25 -9.75
N LEU A 6 -10.32 1.31 -9.72
CA LEU A 6 -9.51 0.29 -9.11
C LEU A 6 -9.04 0.73 -7.73
N ARG A 7 -9.27 -0.11 -6.72
CA ARG A 7 -8.71 0.06 -5.38
C ARG A 7 -7.49 -0.82 -5.22
N ILE A 8 -6.45 -0.24 -4.65
CA ILE A 8 -5.18 -0.92 -4.43
C ILE A 8 -4.83 -0.76 -2.96
N VAL A 9 -4.67 -1.87 -2.24
CA VAL A 9 -4.09 -1.83 -0.89
C VAL A 9 -2.67 -2.39 -0.92
N TYR A 10 -1.76 -1.65 -0.30
CA TYR A 10 -0.39 -2.03 -0.05
C TYR A 10 -0.18 -2.07 1.47
N PRO A 11 -0.48 -3.20 2.11
CA PRO A 11 -0.15 -3.37 3.50
C PRO A 11 1.36 -3.67 3.57
N ALA A 12 2.15 -2.81 4.20
CA ALA A 12 3.58 -3.02 4.39
C ALA A 12 3.85 -3.44 5.84
N CYS A 13 4.76 -4.39 6.04
CA CYS A 13 5.26 -4.78 7.37
C CYS A 13 6.71 -4.30 7.52
N GLY A 14 6.88 -3.04 7.92
CA GLY A 14 8.19 -2.38 8.02
C GLY A 14 8.72 -1.96 6.65
N ARG A 15 10.04 -1.75 6.54
CA ARG A 15 10.73 -1.34 5.28
C ARG A 15 10.50 -2.35 4.17
N ASP A 16 9.39 -2.23 3.45
CA ASP A 16 8.99 -3.23 2.48
C ASP A 16 9.61 -2.93 1.11
N PHE A 17 10.47 -3.84 0.68
CA PHE A 17 11.33 -3.69 -0.48
C PHE A 17 10.73 -4.43 -1.68
N TRP A 18 9.82 -3.80 -2.41
CA TRP A 18 9.61 -4.16 -3.82
C TRP A 18 10.87 -3.78 -4.61
N ASN A 19 11.70 -4.78 -4.95
CA ASN A 19 12.98 -4.65 -5.68
C ASN A 19 14.13 -3.87 -5.01
N GLY A 20 14.03 -3.56 -3.72
CA GLY A 20 15.01 -2.66 -3.07
C GLY A 20 14.74 -1.19 -3.29
N GLY A 21 13.66 -0.85 -4.01
CA GLY A 21 13.20 0.51 -4.21
C GLY A 21 12.23 1.01 -3.14
N GLY A 22 11.79 0.15 -2.22
CA GLY A 22 10.76 0.51 -1.24
C GLY A 22 9.43 0.84 -1.92
N LEU A 23 8.71 1.83 -1.37
CA LEU A 23 7.57 2.49 -2.01
C LEU A 23 7.79 2.76 -3.51
N GLY A 24 8.98 3.23 -3.92
CA GLY A 24 9.28 3.53 -5.32
C GLY A 24 9.15 2.32 -6.28
N GLY A 25 9.40 1.10 -5.79
CA GLY A 25 9.19 -0.13 -6.57
C GLY A 25 7.71 -0.44 -6.79
N SER A 26 6.88 -0.28 -5.76
CA SER A 26 5.43 -0.46 -5.85
C SER A 26 4.78 0.63 -6.72
N LEU A 27 5.30 1.86 -6.64
CA LEU A 27 4.86 2.96 -7.50
C LEU A 27 5.11 2.67 -8.98
N HIS A 28 6.13 1.89 -9.35
CA HIS A 28 6.34 1.52 -10.75
C HIS A 28 5.19 0.68 -11.30
N LEU A 29 4.69 -0.32 -10.56
CA LEU A 29 3.52 -1.08 -11.00
C LEU A 29 2.28 -0.20 -11.15
N ILE A 30 2.09 0.73 -10.21
CA ILE A 30 0.97 1.67 -10.26
C ILE A 30 1.09 2.54 -11.52
N ARG A 31 2.30 2.91 -11.95
CA ARG A 31 2.50 3.64 -13.21
C ARG A 31 2.12 2.81 -14.42
N ASP A 32 2.48 1.53 -14.46
CA ASP A 32 2.09 0.65 -15.55
C ASP A 32 0.55 0.54 -15.61
N ALA A 33 -0.10 0.43 -14.45
CA ALA A 33 -1.56 0.41 -14.34
C ALA A 33 -2.25 1.69 -14.86
N ILE A 34 -1.66 2.87 -14.67
CA ILE A 34 -2.17 4.14 -15.25
C ILE A 34 -2.25 4.05 -16.78
N HIS A 35 -1.37 3.27 -17.40
CA HIS A 35 -1.33 3.06 -18.85
C HIS A 35 -2.12 1.83 -19.31
N GLY A 36 -2.81 1.12 -18.39
CA GLY A 36 -3.50 -0.13 -18.73
C GLY A 36 -2.53 -1.28 -19.02
N GLU A 37 -1.35 -1.26 -18.40
CA GLU A 37 -0.31 -2.23 -18.63
C GLU A 37 0.11 -2.95 -17.34
N GLY A 38 0.73 -4.11 -17.52
CA GLY A 38 1.40 -4.85 -16.45
C GLY A 38 0.49 -5.76 -15.64
N SER A 39 0.91 -6.08 -14.42
CA SER A 39 0.26 -7.13 -13.62
C SER A 39 -1.01 -6.69 -12.92
N ILE A 40 -1.28 -5.38 -12.81
CA ILE A 40 -2.44 -4.84 -12.08
C ILE A 40 -3.70 -4.94 -12.95
N THR A 41 -3.68 -4.34 -14.15
CA THR A 41 -4.80 -4.26 -15.10
C THR A 41 -4.25 -4.23 -16.53
N ASP A 42 -5.04 -4.73 -17.48
CA ASP A 42 -4.83 -4.64 -18.94
C ASP A 42 -5.69 -3.55 -19.60
N GLU A 43 -6.49 -2.83 -18.80
CA GLU A 43 -7.31 -1.70 -19.23
C GLU A 43 -6.91 -0.41 -18.50
N VAL A 44 -7.03 0.73 -19.18
CA VAL A 44 -6.81 2.05 -18.59
C VAL A 44 -7.93 2.36 -17.59
N PRO A 45 -7.62 2.50 -16.28
CA PRO A 45 -8.63 2.76 -15.26
C PRO A 45 -9.13 4.20 -15.33
N THR A 46 -10.37 4.43 -14.90
CA THR A 46 -10.90 5.79 -14.70
C THR A 46 -10.31 6.44 -13.45
N SER A 47 -10.09 5.64 -12.39
CA SER A 47 -9.44 6.12 -11.18
C SER A 47 -8.69 5.02 -10.45
N LEU A 48 -7.63 5.40 -9.75
CA LEU A 48 -6.87 4.58 -8.80
C LEU A 48 -7.03 5.14 -7.38
N ASP A 49 -7.54 4.34 -6.45
CA ASP A 49 -7.58 4.66 -5.03
C ASP A 49 -6.63 3.73 -4.27
N ILE A 50 -5.49 4.29 -3.86
CA ILE A 50 -4.34 3.56 -3.37
C ILE A 50 -4.19 3.82 -1.87
N VAL A 51 -4.15 2.76 -1.09
CA VAL A 51 -3.84 2.78 0.34
C VAL A 51 -2.47 2.15 0.53
N TYR A 52 -1.58 2.86 1.20
CA TYR A 52 -0.30 2.34 1.68
C TYR A 52 -0.27 2.46 3.19
N CYS A 53 0.06 1.39 3.91
CA CYS A 53 0.26 1.45 5.35
C CYS A 53 1.58 0.82 5.76
N ASP A 54 2.31 1.48 6.65
CA ASP A 54 3.58 1.00 7.18
C ASP A 54 3.73 1.39 8.65
N ILE A 55 4.28 0.47 9.44
CA ILE A 55 4.50 0.59 10.86
C ILE A 55 5.86 1.22 11.21
N ASP A 56 6.77 1.40 10.24
CA ASP A 56 8.11 1.96 10.49
C ASP A 56 8.01 3.35 11.15
N PRO A 57 8.39 3.48 12.43
CA PRO A 57 8.29 4.76 13.15
C PRO A 57 9.30 5.80 12.66
N ASN A 58 10.29 5.39 11.87
CA ASN A 58 11.37 6.24 11.37
C ASN A 58 11.16 6.69 9.93
N ILE A 59 10.02 6.33 9.32
CA ILE A 59 9.74 6.71 7.94
C ILE A 59 9.50 8.22 7.85
N ASP A 60 10.29 8.87 7.02
CA ASP A 60 10.16 10.30 6.75
C ASP A 60 9.00 10.55 5.78
N LEU A 61 7.96 11.26 6.24
CA LEU A 61 6.83 11.68 5.42
C LEU A 61 7.28 12.51 4.20
N HIS A 62 8.37 13.29 4.28
CA HIS A 62 8.90 14.00 3.13
C HIS A 62 9.42 13.06 2.05
N ARG A 63 10.02 11.93 2.45
CA ARG A 63 10.45 10.88 1.51
C ARG A 63 9.24 10.23 0.85
N VAL A 64 8.21 9.88 1.62
CA VAL A 64 6.95 9.35 1.09
C VAL A 64 6.34 10.32 0.08
N ARG A 65 6.16 11.59 0.46
CA ARG A 65 5.64 12.65 -0.42
C ARG A 65 6.45 12.76 -1.71
N ARG A 66 7.78 12.73 -1.63
CA ARG A 66 8.65 12.85 -2.81
C ARG A 66 8.46 11.68 -3.78
N GLU A 67 8.37 10.46 -3.27
CA GLU A 67 8.14 9.27 -4.09
C GLU A 67 6.75 9.31 -4.73
N VAL A 68 5.70 9.58 -3.94
CA VAL A 68 4.32 9.65 -4.43
C VAL A 68 4.14 10.76 -5.47
N ASN A 69 4.78 11.91 -5.29
CA ASN A 69 4.80 12.98 -6.27
C ASN A 69 5.28 12.53 -7.66
N ARG A 70 6.11 11.48 -7.75
CA ARG A 70 6.56 10.93 -9.02
C ARG A 70 5.44 10.24 -9.79
N LEU A 71 4.42 9.69 -9.13
CA LEU A 71 3.22 9.17 -9.81
C LEU A 71 2.56 10.26 -10.65
N PHE A 72 2.50 11.47 -10.10
CA PHE A 72 1.88 12.64 -10.74
C PHE A 72 2.79 13.33 -11.77
N SER A 73 3.96 12.76 -12.06
CA SER A 73 4.95 13.34 -12.97
C SER A 73 5.09 12.48 -14.22
N LEU A 74 4.98 13.09 -15.41
CA LEU A 74 5.23 12.41 -16.68
C LEU A 74 6.73 12.01 -16.79
N PRO A 75 7.06 10.83 -17.34
CA PRO A 75 8.44 10.45 -17.63
C PRO A 75 9.11 11.52 -18.50
N ASN A 76 10.36 11.87 -18.19
CA ASN A 76 11.22 12.76 -18.99
C ASN A 76 10.75 14.20 -19.23
N ARG A 77 9.80 14.73 -18.44
CA ARG A 77 9.56 16.19 -18.42
C ARG A 77 10.27 16.82 -17.22
N PRO A 78 11.09 17.87 -17.43
CA PRO A 78 11.63 18.63 -16.32
C PRO A 78 10.47 19.14 -15.48
N ASN A 79 10.68 19.18 -14.15
CA ASN A 79 9.77 19.72 -13.14
C ASN A 79 9.45 21.20 -13.43
N HIS A 80 8.73 21.47 -14.50
CA HIS A 80 8.04 22.74 -14.62
C HIS A 80 7.01 22.73 -13.51
N ARG A 81 7.13 23.70 -12.62
CA ARG A 81 6.09 24.17 -11.70
C ARG A 81 4.84 24.61 -12.48
N ARG A 82 4.30 23.76 -13.36
CA ARG A 82 2.97 23.91 -13.93
C ARG A 82 2.03 23.32 -12.90
N GLU A 83 1.03 24.11 -12.56
CA GLU A 83 -0.11 23.84 -11.69
C GLU A 83 -0.36 22.33 -11.57
N ARG A 84 0.25 21.73 -10.55
CA ARG A 84 -0.13 20.39 -10.15
C ARG A 84 -1.50 20.60 -9.54
N ASN A 85 -2.56 20.17 -10.23
CA ASN A 85 -3.89 20.00 -9.65
C ASN A 85 -3.81 18.83 -8.66
N LEU A 86 -3.00 19.01 -7.63
CA LEU A 86 -2.64 18.05 -6.61
C LEU A 86 -3.09 18.64 -5.29
N LEU A 87 -4.13 18.05 -4.75
CA LEU A 87 -4.60 18.35 -3.40
C LEU A 87 -3.82 17.47 -2.44
N GLU A 88 -3.14 18.10 -1.49
CA GLU A 88 -2.40 17.42 -0.42
C GLU A 88 -3.08 17.74 0.91
N SER A 89 -3.30 16.71 1.72
CA SER A 89 -3.77 16.88 3.10
C SER A 89 -3.04 15.94 4.04
N THR A 90 -2.80 16.40 5.26
CA THR A 90 -2.22 15.58 6.33
C THR A 90 -3.15 15.66 7.52
N THR A 91 -3.64 14.51 7.97
CA THR A 91 -4.60 14.40 9.06
C THR A 91 -4.03 13.51 10.14
N GLN A 92 -4.17 13.93 11.39
CA GLN A 92 -3.89 13.06 12.53
C GLN A 92 -5.13 12.21 12.83
N LEU A 93 -4.94 10.90 12.90
CA LEU A 93 -5.99 9.95 13.25
C LEU A 93 -5.75 9.46 14.67
N HIS A 94 -6.84 9.48 15.45
CA HIS A 94 -6.88 9.00 16.83
C HIS A 94 -7.69 7.71 16.89
N PHE A 95 -7.01 6.64 17.20
CA PHE A 95 -7.59 5.30 17.32
C PHE A 95 -7.92 5.01 18.78
N GLY A 96 -9.08 4.40 18.98
CA GLY A 96 -9.48 3.87 20.28
C GLY A 96 -8.60 2.71 20.74
N PRO A 97 -8.96 2.05 21.85
CA PRO A 97 -8.30 0.80 22.25
C PRO A 97 -8.44 -0.26 21.14
N PRO A 98 -7.53 -1.25 21.09
CA PRO A 98 -7.66 -2.39 20.19
C PRO A 98 -9.05 -3.04 20.32
N PRO A 99 -9.73 -3.39 19.22
CA PRO A 99 -11.04 -4.01 19.27
C PRO A 99 -10.98 -5.35 20.00
N THR A 100 -11.85 -5.56 21.00
CA THR A 100 -11.84 -6.74 21.88
C THR A 100 -12.68 -7.91 21.36
N GLN A 101 -13.49 -7.73 20.31
CA GLN A 101 -14.57 -8.68 19.97
C GLN A 101 -14.53 -9.30 18.56
N GLU A 102 -13.61 -8.90 17.67
CA GLU A 102 -13.65 -9.36 16.28
C GLU A 102 -12.51 -10.34 15.91
N GLY A 103 -12.13 -11.23 16.84
CA GLY A 103 -11.13 -12.28 16.54
C GLY A 103 -9.75 -11.75 16.14
N PHE A 104 -9.48 -10.46 16.37
CA PHE A 104 -8.21 -9.79 16.12
C PHE A 104 -7.21 -10.19 17.21
N LEU A 105 -6.56 -11.33 17.02
CA LEU A 105 -5.37 -11.67 17.79
C LEU A 105 -4.19 -10.92 17.16
N PHE A 106 -3.93 -9.71 17.65
CA PHE A 106 -2.61 -9.11 17.47
C PHE A 106 -1.63 -9.99 18.25
N GLU A 107 -0.64 -10.56 17.58
CA GLU A 107 0.42 -11.31 18.27
C GLU A 107 1.20 -10.36 19.22
N HIS A 108 1.36 -9.09 18.80
CA HIS A 108 2.04 -8.04 19.56
C HIS A 108 1.31 -6.68 19.50
N PRO A 109 0.20 -6.50 20.24
CA PRO A 109 -0.64 -5.29 20.16
C PRO A 109 0.08 -3.99 20.52
N GLU A 110 1.08 -4.04 21.40
CA GLU A 110 1.85 -2.86 21.82
C GLU A 110 2.79 -2.33 20.73
N GLY A 111 3.24 -3.19 19.82
CA GLY A 111 4.06 -2.81 18.67
C GLY A 111 3.22 -2.32 17.48
N GLU A 112 2.08 -2.99 17.23
CA GLU A 112 1.29 -2.85 16.00
C GLU A 112 0.14 -1.85 16.06
N TRP A 113 -0.44 -1.65 17.25
CA TRP A 113 -1.58 -0.73 17.43
C TRP A 113 -1.12 0.65 17.89
N LYS A 114 -1.15 1.62 16.97
CA LYS A 114 -0.79 3.02 17.22
C LYS A 114 -2.05 3.82 17.53
N ARG A 115 -2.21 4.28 18.77
CA ARG A 115 -3.33 5.17 19.15
C ARG A 115 -3.36 6.48 18.36
N ASN A 116 -2.21 6.98 17.94
CA ASN A 116 -2.11 8.18 17.11
C ASN A 116 -1.28 7.85 15.88
N THR A 117 -1.80 8.15 14.70
CA THR A 117 -1.09 7.99 13.44
C THR A 117 -1.37 9.16 12.51
N TRP A 118 -0.53 9.33 11.50
CA TRP A 118 -0.73 10.32 10.44
C TRP A 118 -1.26 9.61 9.20
N ALA A 119 -2.29 10.21 8.62
CA ALA A 119 -2.74 9.93 7.27
C ALA A 119 -2.30 11.08 6.35
N LEU A 120 -1.51 10.77 5.33
CA LEU A 120 -1.18 11.69 4.25
C LEU A 120 -2.02 11.31 3.03
N GLU A 121 -2.83 12.22 2.53
CA GLU A 121 -3.59 12.05 1.29
C GLU A 121 -3.05 12.98 0.21
N MET A 122 -2.84 12.44 -0.99
CA MET A 122 -2.49 13.17 -2.19
C MET A 122 -3.44 12.77 -3.31
N VAL A 123 -4.19 13.73 -3.85
CA VAL A 123 -5.16 13.52 -4.93
C VAL A 123 -4.80 14.38 -6.12
N GLY A 124 -4.69 13.78 -7.29
CA GLY A 124 -4.46 14.51 -8.52
C GLY A 124 -4.83 13.70 -9.75
N GLN A 125 -4.63 14.29 -10.91
CA GLN A 125 -4.92 13.65 -12.19
C GLN A 125 -3.64 13.49 -13.01
N VAL A 126 -3.48 12.33 -13.64
CA VAL A 126 -2.40 12.05 -14.59
C VAL A 126 -3.05 11.57 -15.87
N GLN A 127 -2.85 12.32 -16.96
CA GLN A 127 -3.60 12.12 -18.20
C GLN A 127 -5.11 12.18 -17.89
N ASP A 128 -5.84 11.09 -18.08
CA ASP A 128 -7.28 10.98 -17.81
C ASP A 128 -7.61 10.12 -16.59
N VAL A 129 -6.59 9.71 -15.82
CA VAL A 129 -6.74 8.86 -14.62
C VAL A 129 -6.67 9.72 -13.36
N ILE A 130 -7.72 9.65 -12.53
CA ILE A 130 -7.73 10.28 -11.20
C ILE A 130 -7.02 9.35 -10.22
N ILE A 131 -6.03 9.86 -9.49
CA ILE A 131 -5.29 9.09 -8.51
C ILE A 131 -5.50 9.71 -7.13
N ARG A 132 -5.98 8.91 -6.19
CA ARG A 132 -5.98 9.20 -4.75
C ARG A 132 -5.00 8.26 -4.08
N PHE A 133 -3.96 8.81 -3.45
CA PHE A 133 -2.99 8.05 -2.68
C PHE A 133 -3.12 8.41 -1.21
N ARG A 134 -3.26 7.41 -0.34
CA ARG A 134 -3.38 7.55 1.11
C ARG A 134 -2.30 6.74 1.80
N TYR A 135 -1.40 7.42 2.51
CA TYR A 135 -0.39 6.80 3.35
C TYR A 135 -0.81 6.84 4.81
N PHE A 136 -0.69 5.71 5.51
CA PHE A 136 -0.93 5.59 6.95
C PHE A 136 0.33 5.09 7.67
N SER A 137 0.77 5.80 8.70
CA SER A 137 1.88 5.35 9.57
C SER A 137 1.34 4.44 10.70
N ALA A 138 0.73 3.33 10.32
CA ALA A 138 0.07 2.39 11.25
C ALA A 138 0.13 0.96 10.71
N GLY A 139 0.00 -0.01 11.60
CA GLY A 139 -0.08 -1.42 11.22
C GLY A 139 -1.26 -1.70 10.29
N TYR A 140 -1.08 -2.67 9.38
CA TYR A 140 -2.07 -2.95 8.33
C TYR A 140 -3.45 -3.31 8.88
N GLN A 141 -3.53 -4.08 9.97
CA GLN A 141 -4.80 -4.48 10.58
C GLN A 141 -5.59 -3.26 11.07
N GLN A 142 -4.91 -2.31 11.73
CA GLN A 142 -5.51 -1.06 12.19
C GLN A 142 -6.06 -0.23 11.02
N VAL A 143 -5.29 -0.12 9.94
CA VAL A 143 -5.69 0.64 8.75
C VAL A 143 -6.86 -0.04 8.02
N MET A 144 -6.85 -1.36 7.91
CA MET A 144 -7.94 -2.13 7.30
C MET A 144 -9.23 -2.01 8.12
N ASN A 145 -9.16 -2.00 9.46
CA ASN A 145 -10.32 -1.75 10.32
C ASN A 145 -10.90 -0.36 10.13
N TYR A 146 -10.03 0.66 10.09
CA TYR A 146 -10.46 2.02 9.79
C TYR A 146 -11.16 2.09 8.43
N LEU A 147 -10.53 1.56 7.39
CA LEU A 147 -11.08 1.57 6.03
C LEU A 147 -12.43 0.83 5.96
N TYR A 148 -12.52 -0.36 6.56
CA TYR A 148 -13.77 -1.11 6.67
C TYR A 148 -14.88 -0.27 7.34
N SER A 149 -14.58 0.40 8.45
CA SER A 149 -15.55 1.25 9.15
C SER A 149 -16.04 2.45 8.32
N THR A 150 -15.25 2.89 7.34
CA THR A 150 -15.63 3.96 6.39
C THR A 150 -16.36 3.43 5.14
N GLY A 151 -16.60 2.11 5.06
CA GLY A 151 -17.19 1.45 3.89
C GLY A 151 -16.20 1.23 2.74
N TRP A 152 -14.91 1.39 2.98
CA TRP A 152 -13.87 1.10 2.00
C TRP A 152 -13.46 -0.37 2.09
N THR A 153 -13.80 -1.12 1.05
CA THR A 153 -13.55 -2.57 0.92
C THR A 153 -13.03 -2.91 -0.47
N LEU A 154 -12.47 -4.10 -0.64
CA LEU A 154 -11.95 -4.60 -1.92
C LEU A 154 -12.93 -5.59 -2.56
N GLY A 155 -13.23 -5.36 -3.84
CA GLY A 155 -14.03 -6.22 -4.71
C GLY A 155 -13.20 -7.24 -5.48
N GLU A 156 -13.82 -7.88 -6.48
CA GLU A 156 -13.17 -8.91 -7.31
C GLU A 156 -12.09 -8.33 -8.22
N ASP A 157 -12.30 -7.12 -8.73
CA ASP A 157 -11.37 -6.46 -9.66
C ASP A 157 -10.24 -5.70 -8.94
N ASP A 158 -10.35 -5.52 -7.62
CA ASP A 158 -9.39 -4.77 -6.81
C ASP A 158 -8.13 -5.58 -6.49
N VAL A 159 -7.08 -4.88 -6.03
CA VAL A 159 -5.75 -5.46 -5.89
C VAL A 159 -5.15 -5.30 -4.50
N ILE A 160 -4.58 -6.37 -3.99
CA ILE A 160 -3.66 -6.37 -2.85
C ILE A 160 -2.24 -6.53 -3.40
N LEU A 161 -1.40 -5.52 -3.17
CA LEU A 161 0.02 -5.54 -3.52
C LEU A 161 0.84 -5.92 -2.28
N LEU A 162 1.51 -7.08 -2.33
CA LEU A 162 2.28 -7.60 -1.19
C LEU A 162 3.76 -7.68 -1.53
N GLY A 163 4.57 -7.03 -0.70
CA GLY A 163 6.02 -7.06 -0.82
C GLY A 163 6.71 -8.20 -0.10
N SER A 164 8.02 -8.22 -0.28
CA SER A 164 8.91 -9.31 0.11
C SER A 164 8.88 -9.61 1.61
N ASN A 165 8.54 -8.61 2.45
CA ASN A 165 8.60 -8.72 3.91
C ASN A 165 7.46 -9.55 4.51
N TRP A 166 6.37 -9.78 3.78
CA TRP A 166 5.23 -10.54 4.28
C TRP A 166 5.55 -12.00 4.60
N ARG A 167 6.59 -12.56 3.97
CA ARG A 167 7.05 -13.93 4.24
C ARG A 167 7.98 -14.04 5.45
N TYR A 168 8.56 -12.92 5.92
CA TYR A 168 9.53 -12.94 7.02
C TYR A 168 8.84 -12.76 8.38
N TYR A 169 7.78 -11.95 8.43
CA TYR A 169 6.91 -11.83 9.60
C TYR A 169 5.83 -12.93 9.65
N GLY A 170 5.45 -13.51 8.51
CA GLY A 170 4.68 -14.74 8.46
C GLY A 170 5.63 -15.94 8.43
N GLU A 171 6.09 -16.39 9.59
CA GLU A 171 6.94 -17.57 9.73
C GLU A 171 6.47 -18.72 8.82
N GLY A 172 7.26 -19.04 7.80
CA GLY A 172 7.12 -20.27 7.04
C GLY A 172 5.87 -20.37 6.17
N GLY A 173 5.76 -19.55 5.12
CA GLY A 173 4.91 -19.89 3.97
C GLY A 173 3.43 -20.10 4.29
N GLN A 174 2.90 -19.46 5.33
CA GLN A 174 1.47 -19.45 5.59
C GLN A 174 0.74 -18.77 4.43
N ASN A 175 -0.38 -19.36 4.04
CA ASN A 175 -1.20 -18.86 2.94
C ASN A 175 -1.66 -17.45 3.30
N LEU A 176 -1.50 -16.47 2.42
CA LEU A 176 -1.88 -15.07 2.70
C LEU A 176 -3.37 -14.96 3.01
N HIS A 177 -4.19 -15.82 2.40
CA HIS A 177 -5.59 -15.99 2.78
C HIS A 177 -5.75 -16.40 4.25
N THR A 178 -4.91 -17.24 4.82
CA THR A 178 -4.96 -17.60 6.25
C THR A 178 -4.62 -16.42 7.17
N ILE A 179 -3.64 -15.57 6.80
CA ILE A 179 -3.27 -14.37 7.57
C ILE A 179 -4.44 -13.36 7.61
N PHE A 180 -5.17 -13.23 6.50
CA PHE A 180 -6.33 -12.35 6.41
C PHE A 180 -7.69 -13.03 6.74
N GLN A 181 -7.73 -14.37 6.90
CA GLN A 181 -8.96 -15.17 7.03
C GLN A 181 -9.67 -15.00 8.37
N ALA A 182 -8.93 -14.77 9.46
CA ALA A 182 -9.55 -14.61 10.78
C ALA A 182 -10.01 -13.17 11.04
N PRO A 183 -9.25 -12.11 10.72
CA PRO A 183 -9.63 -10.77 11.15
C PRO A 183 -10.45 -9.98 10.11
N LEU A 184 -10.36 -10.29 8.81
CA LEU A 184 -10.80 -9.35 7.77
C LEU A 184 -11.52 -9.96 6.55
N ASN A 185 -12.17 -11.12 6.69
CA ASN A 185 -13.03 -11.69 5.63
C ASN A 185 -14.11 -10.73 5.10
N LYS A 186 -14.44 -9.67 5.85
CA LYS A 186 -15.38 -8.61 5.45
C LYS A 186 -14.74 -7.47 4.65
N PHE A 187 -13.41 -7.35 4.67
CA PHE A 187 -12.66 -6.26 4.04
C PHE A 187 -12.39 -6.49 2.56
N PHE A 188 -12.18 -7.73 2.14
CA PHE A 188 -11.87 -8.09 0.76
C PHE A 188 -12.70 -9.29 0.31
N ASN A 189 -13.01 -9.37 -0.98
CA ASN A 189 -13.64 -10.52 -1.60
C ASN A 189 -12.62 -11.67 -1.70
N GLY A 190 -13.06 -12.92 -1.51
CA GLY A 190 -12.18 -14.10 -1.67
C GLY A 190 -11.52 -14.20 -3.05
N LYS A 191 -12.05 -13.51 -4.08
CA LYS A 191 -11.47 -13.41 -5.42
C LYS A 191 -10.62 -12.15 -5.67
N THR A 192 -10.51 -11.23 -4.70
CA THR A 192 -9.65 -10.04 -4.83
C THR A 192 -8.24 -10.47 -5.24
N LYS A 193 -7.70 -9.82 -6.27
CA LYS A 193 -6.42 -10.20 -6.86
C LYS A 193 -5.27 -9.89 -5.90
N VAL A 194 -4.43 -10.88 -5.63
CA VAL A 194 -3.23 -10.71 -4.80
C VAL A 194 -1.99 -10.79 -5.68
N ILE A 195 -1.25 -9.68 -5.78
CA ILE A 195 0.00 -9.62 -6.54
C ILE A 195 1.15 -9.61 -5.53
N THR A 196 1.94 -10.67 -5.57
CA THR A 196 3.12 -10.85 -4.73
C THR A 196 4.37 -10.67 -5.56
N ARG A 197 5.40 -10.01 -5.03
CA ARG A 197 6.74 -10.05 -5.61
C ARG A 197 7.74 -10.60 -4.62
N PHE A 198 8.55 -11.54 -5.08
CA PHE A 198 9.60 -12.16 -4.30
C PHE A 198 10.94 -11.50 -4.66
N THR A 199 11.64 -10.97 -3.66
CA THR A 199 13.06 -10.66 -3.78
C THR A 199 13.76 -11.36 -2.62
N THR A 200 14.46 -12.46 -2.90
CA THR A 200 15.39 -13.06 -1.94
C THR A 200 16.50 -12.08 -1.62
N ARG A 201 16.87 -11.99 -0.34
CA ARG A 201 17.90 -11.08 0.14
C ARG A 201 18.76 -11.74 1.20
N ARG A 202 20.04 -11.40 1.21
CA ARG A 202 20.97 -11.74 2.29
C ARG A 202 21.22 -10.51 3.16
N TYR A 203 21.30 -10.72 4.48
CA TYR A 203 21.74 -9.68 5.40
C TYR A 203 23.27 -9.69 5.47
N HIS A 204 23.90 -8.58 5.08
CA HIS A 204 25.35 -8.45 5.06
C HIS A 204 25.74 -7.03 5.51
N GLN A 205 26.63 -6.95 6.50
CA GLN A 205 27.17 -5.67 7.04
C GLN A 205 26.13 -4.62 7.43
N GLY A 206 25.00 -5.01 7.99
CA GLY A 206 23.96 -4.06 8.44
C GLY A 206 22.96 -3.65 7.36
N PHE A 207 23.06 -4.20 6.15
CA PHE A 207 22.17 -3.92 5.02
C PHE A 207 21.58 -5.20 4.42
N TRP A 208 20.39 -5.07 3.82
CA TRP A 208 19.72 -6.15 3.10
C TRP A 208 20.02 -6.03 1.60
N GLU A 209 20.83 -6.94 1.06
CA GLU A 209 21.24 -6.99 -0.34
C GLU A 209 20.38 -8.00 -1.13
N PRO A 210 20.03 -7.74 -2.42
CA PRO A 210 19.43 -8.76 -3.28
C PRO A 210 20.32 -10.01 -3.35
N GLU A 211 19.73 -11.18 -3.14
CA GLU A 211 20.41 -12.45 -3.39
C GLU A 211 20.41 -12.67 -4.91
N ILE A 212 21.59 -12.68 -5.51
CA ILE A 212 21.75 -13.04 -6.92
C ILE A 212 21.55 -14.55 -7.00
N ILE A 213 20.36 -14.98 -7.42
CA ILE A 213 20.11 -16.36 -7.79
C ILE A 213 20.70 -16.54 -9.19
N HIS A 214 21.74 -17.36 -9.29
CA HIS A 214 22.34 -17.79 -10.57
C HIS A 214 21.51 -18.89 -11.22
#